data_AF-A0A6Q2WYI4-F1
#
_entry.id   AF-A0A6Q2WYI4-F1
#
_cell.length_a   1.000
_cell.length_b   1.000
_cell.length_c   1.000
_cell.angle_alpha   90.00
_cell.angle_beta   90.00
_cell.angle_gamma   90.00
#
_symmetry.space_group_name_H-M   'P 1'
#
loop_
_entity.id
_entity.type
_entity.pdbx_description
1 polymer ?
#
loop_
_entity_poly.entity_id
_entity_poly.type
_entity_poly.pdbx_seq_one_letter_code
_entity_poly.pdbx_strand_id
1 'polypeptide(L)'
;LERMAMSLDKFTCSLDAKTLPRVVQIQSGYYFQGSVYDLFGREWSFSNGELLKIIGISVTRLTAELQSEGSKTTTVDLSLDYPGLFRIVADKRPYTSIREIVDLVRISPERLGQPEFCSPIDLQLTEGTIQAMESFRLTALRTEHGDSHVECEVMRKDSRHTFTLKLSQPGEFYECDDDQFYTLKELVEWKMPKGRRRTVTWLCFPMKLVSKAQTYK
;
A
#
# COMPACT_ATOMS: atom_id res chain seq x y z
N LEU A 1 -3.76 5.03 -28.30
CA LEU A 1 -3.19 4.35 -27.13
C LEU A 1 -1.78 3.93 -27.47
N GLU A 2 -0.75 4.64 -27.00
CA GLU A 2 0.61 4.14 -27.09
C GLU A 2 0.73 2.88 -26.21
N ARG A 3 1.03 1.74 -26.84
CA ARG A 3 1.32 0.50 -26.11
C ARG A 3 2.78 0.56 -25.68
N MET A 4 3.05 1.06 -24.48
CA MET A 4 4.39 0.98 -23.89
C MET A 4 4.69 -0.47 -23.49
N ALA A 5 5.70 -1.06 -24.14
CA ALA A 5 6.27 -2.33 -23.69
C ALA A 5 7.06 -2.09 -22.39
N MET A 6 6.85 -2.93 -21.39
CA MET A 6 7.59 -2.93 -20.13
C MET A 6 7.89 -4.36 -19.68
N SER A 7 8.88 -4.53 -18.79
CA SER A 7 9.16 -5.85 -18.22
C SER A 7 8.00 -6.34 -17.36
N LEU A 8 7.82 -7.66 -17.27
CA LEU A 8 6.79 -8.26 -16.41
C LEU A 8 6.95 -7.81 -14.96
N ASP A 9 8.19 -7.72 -14.46
CA ASP A 9 8.48 -7.18 -13.12
C ASP A 9 7.93 -5.76 -12.92
N LYS A 10 8.26 -4.81 -13.82
CA LYS A 10 7.74 -3.44 -13.78
C LYS A 10 6.22 -3.38 -13.92
N PHE A 11 5.66 -4.21 -14.78
CA PHE A 11 4.21 -4.32 -14.94
C PHE A 11 3.56 -4.76 -13.63
N THR A 12 4.08 -5.80 -13.00
CA THR A 12 3.51 -6.36 -11.77
C THR A 12 3.65 -5.43 -10.57
N CYS A 13 4.75 -4.66 -10.49
CA CYS A 13 4.92 -3.63 -9.47
C CYS A 13 4.00 -2.41 -9.65
N SER A 14 3.52 -2.14 -10.87
CA SER A 14 2.62 -1.02 -11.17
C SER A 14 1.14 -1.40 -11.18
N LEU A 15 0.82 -2.70 -11.12
CA LEU A 15 -0.55 -3.19 -11.16
C LEU A 15 -1.29 -2.90 -9.86
N ASP A 16 -2.47 -2.28 -9.98
CA ASP A 16 -3.45 -2.27 -8.91
C ASP A 16 -4.24 -3.58 -8.95
N ALA A 17 -4.21 -4.33 -7.84
CA ALA A 17 -4.97 -5.56 -7.66
C ALA A 17 -6.48 -5.39 -7.93
N LYS A 18 -7.03 -4.18 -7.68
CA LYS A 18 -8.45 -3.86 -7.99
C LYS A 18 -8.77 -3.90 -9.49
N THR A 19 -7.76 -3.78 -10.35
CA THR A 19 -7.92 -3.76 -11.81
C THR A 19 -7.72 -5.12 -12.46
N LEU A 20 -7.55 -6.17 -11.65
CA LEU A 20 -7.47 -7.55 -12.12
C LEU A 20 -8.89 -8.11 -12.34
N PRO A 21 -9.08 -9.02 -13.31
CA PRO A 21 -8.04 -9.63 -14.14
C PRO A 21 -7.56 -8.74 -15.29
N ARG A 22 -6.30 -8.89 -15.72
CA ARG A 22 -5.77 -8.24 -16.92
C ARG A 22 -5.18 -9.24 -17.89
N VAL A 23 -5.34 -8.99 -19.19
CA VAL A 23 -4.70 -9.77 -20.25
C VAL A 23 -3.53 -8.97 -20.81
N VAL A 24 -2.34 -9.57 -20.81
CA VAL A 24 -1.13 -9.00 -21.42
C VAL A 24 -0.65 -9.89 -22.55
N GLN A 25 -0.09 -9.28 -23.59
CA GLN A 25 0.51 -9.99 -24.70
C GLN A 25 2.02 -10.00 -24.55
N ILE A 26 2.62 -11.19 -24.59
CA ILE A 26 4.07 -11.35 -24.57
C ILE A 26 4.64 -10.82 -25.89
N GLN A 27 5.53 -9.84 -25.81
CA GLN A 27 6.23 -9.28 -26.98
C GLN A 27 7.58 -9.95 -27.18
N SER A 28 8.38 -10.03 -26.11
CA SER A 28 9.70 -10.66 -26.08
C SER A 28 10.10 -10.96 -24.64
N GLY A 29 11.04 -11.88 -24.46
CA GLY A 29 11.56 -12.25 -23.15
C GLY A 29 12.76 -13.19 -23.25
N TYR A 30 13.59 -13.19 -22.21
CA TYR A 30 14.66 -14.16 -22.01
C TYR A 30 14.38 -14.91 -20.72
N TYR A 31 14.52 -16.23 -20.77
CA TYR A 31 14.24 -17.14 -19.66
C TYR A 31 15.57 -17.53 -19.00
N PHE A 32 15.73 -17.29 -17.70
CA PHE A 32 16.85 -17.82 -16.95
C PHE A 32 16.46 -19.15 -16.30
N GLN A 33 17.40 -20.09 -16.28
CA GLN A 33 17.26 -21.32 -15.52
C GLN A 33 17.01 -20.98 -14.04
N GLY A 34 15.92 -21.49 -13.48
CA GLY A 34 15.46 -21.17 -12.11
C GLY A 34 14.62 -19.90 -11.95
N SER A 35 14.30 -19.18 -13.05
CA SER A 35 13.40 -18.02 -12.99
C SER A 35 11.95 -18.36 -13.37
N VAL A 36 11.04 -18.16 -12.40
CA VAL A 36 9.57 -17.93 -12.47
C VAL A 36 8.68 -18.92 -13.24
N TYR A 37 9.20 -19.83 -14.04
CA TYR A 37 8.38 -20.74 -14.84
C TYR A 37 8.46 -22.19 -14.41
N ASP A 38 9.11 -22.48 -13.28
CA ASP A 38 9.05 -23.79 -12.65
C ASP A 38 7.71 -23.95 -11.90
N LEU A 39 6.63 -24.20 -12.65
CA LEU A 39 5.35 -24.59 -12.10
C LEU A 39 5.35 -26.11 -11.95
N PHE A 40 5.49 -26.58 -10.71
CA PHE A 40 5.47 -28.00 -10.37
C PHE A 40 6.62 -28.83 -10.99
N GLY A 41 7.85 -28.30 -11.04
CA GLY A 41 9.00 -29.04 -11.56
C GLY A 41 9.10 -29.05 -13.09
N ARG A 42 8.39 -28.14 -13.77
CA ARG A 42 8.37 -28.03 -15.24
C ARG A 42 8.71 -26.61 -15.65
N GLU A 43 9.69 -26.47 -16.52
CA GLU A 43 10.03 -25.21 -17.17
C GLU A 43 8.99 -24.87 -18.24
N TRP A 44 8.37 -23.69 -18.14
CA TRP A 44 7.50 -23.15 -19.19
C TRP A 44 8.20 -21.99 -19.90
N SER A 45 8.03 -21.90 -21.21
CA SER A 45 8.39 -20.73 -21.99
C SER A 45 7.14 -20.16 -22.65
N PHE A 46 7.07 -18.84 -22.73
CA PHE A 46 6.07 -18.14 -23.54
C PHE A 46 6.67 -17.68 -24.86
N SER A 47 5.91 -17.84 -25.93
CA SER A 47 6.24 -17.37 -27.27
C SER A 47 5.75 -15.94 -27.50
N ASN A 48 6.37 -15.23 -28.45
CA ASN A 48 5.86 -13.93 -28.90
C ASN A 48 4.42 -14.08 -29.41
N GLY A 49 3.54 -13.19 -28.95
CA GLY A 49 2.13 -13.16 -29.32
C GLY A 49 1.21 -13.88 -28.35
N GLU A 50 1.74 -14.70 -27.44
CA GLU A 50 0.93 -15.39 -26.44
C GLU A 50 0.30 -14.42 -25.44
N LEU A 51 -0.89 -14.81 -24.95
CA LEU A 51 -1.67 -14.01 -24.01
C LEU A 51 -1.59 -14.62 -22.61
N LEU A 52 -1.20 -13.79 -21.66
CA LEU A 52 -1.20 -14.13 -20.24
C LEU A 52 -2.37 -13.41 -19.57
N LYS A 53 -3.26 -14.16 -18.91
CA LYS A 53 -4.28 -13.60 -18.02
C LYS A 53 -3.75 -13.59 -16.60
N ILE A 54 -3.58 -12.41 -16.03
CA ILE A 54 -3.21 -12.23 -14.63
C ILE A 54 -4.51 -12.05 -13.85
N ILE A 55 -4.78 -12.98 -12.94
CA ILE A 55 -5.98 -12.98 -12.10
C ILE A 55 -5.71 -12.53 -10.67
N GLY A 56 -4.45 -12.59 -10.23
CA GLY A 56 -4.03 -12.24 -8.87
C GLY A 56 -2.56 -11.87 -8.83
N ILE A 57 -2.18 -11.11 -7.80
CA ILE A 57 -0.81 -10.76 -7.47
C ILE A 57 -0.67 -10.85 -5.97
N SER A 58 0.42 -11.46 -5.50
CA SER A 58 0.76 -11.50 -4.08
C SER A 58 2.22 -11.18 -3.87
N VAL A 59 2.52 -10.43 -2.83
CA VAL A 59 3.89 -10.24 -2.37
C VAL A 59 4.34 -11.54 -1.71
N THR A 60 5.57 -11.99 -2.00
CA THR A 60 6.14 -13.23 -1.44
C THR A 60 7.30 -12.96 -0.51
N ARG A 61 7.98 -11.82 -0.71
CA ARG A 61 9.18 -11.42 0.00
C ARG A 61 9.18 -9.91 0.21
N LEU A 62 9.77 -9.52 1.32
CA LEU A 62 10.08 -8.14 1.64
C LEU A 62 11.59 -7.97 1.65
N THR A 63 12.07 -6.85 1.13
CA THR A 63 13.45 -6.44 1.28
C THR A 63 13.50 -5.39 2.39
N ALA A 64 14.21 -5.69 3.46
CA ALA A 64 14.41 -4.80 4.60
C ALA A 64 15.76 -4.11 4.54
N GLU A 65 15.77 -2.79 4.69
CA GLU A 65 16.98 -2.01 4.92
C GLU A 65 17.10 -1.71 6.42
N LEU A 66 18.16 -2.26 7.03
CA LEU A 66 18.52 -2.02 8.42
C LEU A 66 19.46 -0.83 8.49
N GLN A 67 19.16 0.11 9.38
CA GLN A 67 20.05 1.23 9.69
C GLN A 67 20.89 0.86 10.92
N SER A 68 22.19 0.65 10.73
CA SER A 68 23.14 0.48 11.84
C SER A 68 23.80 1.82 12.15
N GLU A 69 24.12 2.06 13.42
CA GLU A 69 24.96 3.18 13.84
C GLU A 69 26.36 3.01 13.21
N GLY A 70 26.66 3.79 12.17
CA GLY A 70 27.90 3.65 11.39
C GLY A 70 27.74 3.60 9.87
N SER A 71 26.71 4.26 9.33
CA SER A 71 26.51 4.63 7.91
C SER A 71 26.40 3.51 6.86
N LYS A 72 26.58 2.23 7.20
CA LYS A 72 26.28 1.11 6.29
C LYS A 72 24.84 0.64 6.47
N THR A 73 24.05 0.77 5.40
CA THR A 73 22.74 0.13 5.29
C THR A 73 22.93 -1.32 4.85
N THR A 74 22.46 -2.25 5.67
CA THR A 74 22.43 -3.67 5.29
C THR A 74 21.04 -4.00 4.77
N THR A 75 21.00 -4.67 3.63
CA THR A 75 19.75 -5.11 3.00
C THR A 75 19.58 -6.61 3.22
N VAL A 76 18.40 -7.02 3.70
CA VAL A 76 18.08 -8.42 4.00
C VAL A 76 16.72 -8.77 3.39
N ASP A 77 16.61 -9.90 2.71
CA ASP A 77 15.33 -10.42 2.25
C ASP A 77 14.65 -11.22 3.36
N LEU A 78 13.41 -10.85 3.65
CA LEU A 78 12.54 -11.46 4.66
C LEU A 78 11.39 -12.19 3.97
N SER A 79 11.17 -13.44 4.38
CA SER A 79 9.94 -14.18 4.07
C SER A 79 8.75 -13.57 4.82
N LEU A 80 7.54 -13.66 4.27
CA LEU A 80 6.33 -13.20 4.97
C LEU A 80 6.03 -13.99 6.26
N ASP A 81 6.56 -15.21 6.36
CA ASP A 81 6.42 -16.08 7.55
C ASP A 81 7.53 -15.82 8.59
N TYR A 82 8.32 -14.75 8.43
CA TYR A 82 9.36 -14.40 9.39
C TYR A 82 8.75 -14.20 10.79
N PRO A 83 9.25 -14.91 11.82
CA PRO A 83 8.71 -14.80 13.17
C PRO A 83 9.09 -13.45 13.77
N GLY A 84 8.16 -12.51 13.82
CA GLY A 84 8.40 -11.19 14.35
C GLY A 84 7.15 -10.33 14.37
N LEU A 85 7.09 -9.45 15.38
CA LEU A 85 6.08 -8.41 15.50
C LEU A 85 6.75 -7.06 15.30
N PHE A 86 6.10 -6.23 14.50
CA PHE A 86 6.63 -4.96 14.02
C PHE A 86 5.63 -3.86 14.33
N ARG A 87 6.10 -2.75 14.90
CA ARG A 87 5.30 -1.54 15.08
C ARG A 87 5.57 -0.56 13.95
N ILE A 88 4.53 0.02 13.39
CA ILE A 88 4.66 1.02 12.32
C ILE A 88 5.24 2.31 12.92
N VAL A 89 6.12 2.96 12.15
CA VAL A 89 6.51 4.35 12.40
C VAL A 89 5.80 5.19 11.35
N ALA A 90 4.99 6.15 11.80
CA ALA A 90 4.25 7.04 10.91
C ALA A 90 5.20 7.74 9.92
N ASP A 91 4.75 7.85 8.66
CA ASP A 91 5.53 8.56 7.65
C ASP A 91 5.48 10.06 7.96
N LYS A 92 6.67 10.68 8.04
CA LYS A 92 6.79 12.13 8.27
C LYS A 92 6.41 12.93 7.02
N ARG A 93 6.37 12.30 5.85
CA ARG A 93 5.99 12.96 4.61
C ARG A 93 4.46 13.02 4.50
N PRO A 94 3.86 14.23 4.42
CA PRO A 94 2.42 14.34 4.30
C PRO A 94 1.91 13.75 2.98
N TYR A 95 0.63 13.38 2.99
CA TYR A 95 -0.19 13.32 1.79
C TYR A 95 -0.72 14.73 1.50
N THR A 96 -0.74 15.10 0.23
CA THR A 96 -1.05 16.46 -0.25
C THR A 96 -2.52 16.65 -0.63
N SER A 97 -3.28 15.55 -0.67
CA SER A 97 -4.71 15.54 -0.93
C SER A 97 -5.35 14.24 -0.44
N ILE A 98 -6.67 14.26 -0.28
CA ILE A 98 -7.45 13.05 0.02
C ILE A 98 -7.35 12.01 -1.10
N ARG A 99 -7.29 12.45 -2.37
CA ARG A 99 -7.02 11.56 -3.51
C ARG A 99 -5.72 10.79 -3.33
N GLU A 100 -4.64 11.45 -2.91
CA GLU A 100 -3.36 10.77 -2.70
C GLU A 100 -3.48 9.67 -1.63
N ILE A 101 -4.21 9.90 -0.54
CA ILE A 101 -4.45 8.88 0.48
C ILE A 101 -5.22 7.69 -0.10
N VAL A 102 -6.31 7.96 -0.82
CA VAL A 102 -7.18 6.90 -1.39
C VAL A 102 -6.46 6.07 -2.46
N ASP A 103 -5.57 6.69 -3.23
CA ASP A 103 -4.81 6.02 -4.29
C ASP A 103 -3.70 5.14 -3.71
N LEU A 104 -3.02 5.62 -2.66
CA LEU A 104 -1.84 4.97 -2.09
C LEU A 104 -2.15 4.03 -0.93
N VAL A 105 -3.16 4.31 -0.11
CA VAL A 105 -3.49 3.57 1.11
C VAL A 105 -4.71 2.69 0.88
N ARG A 106 -4.67 1.45 1.41
CA ARG A 106 -5.82 0.55 1.39
C ARG A 106 -6.80 0.94 2.48
N ILE A 107 -7.95 1.47 2.06
CA ILE A 107 -9.09 1.85 2.92
C ILE A 107 -10.10 0.71 2.95
N SER A 108 -10.56 0.30 4.13
CA SER A 108 -11.60 -0.71 4.31
C SER A 108 -12.27 -0.57 5.69
N PRO A 109 -13.60 -0.44 5.77
CA PRO A 109 -14.30 -0.11 7.01
C PRO A 109 -14.35 -1.28 8.02
N GLU A 110 -14.10 -2.52 7.57
CA GLU A 110 -14.22 -3.71 8.42
C GLU A 110 -12.89 -4.13 9.07
N ARG A 111 -11.81 -3.38 8.88
CA ARG A 111 -10.46 -3.80 9.28
C ARG A 111 -10.00 -3.11 10.56
N LEU A 112 -9.71 -3.94 11.56
CA LEU A 112 -9.03 -3.50 12.78
C LEU A 112 -7.69 -2.84 12.41
N GLY A 113 -7.35 -1.75 13.08
CA GLY A 113 -6.10 -1.04 12.87
C GLY A 113 -6.03 -0.22 11.58
N GLN A 114 -7.16 0.11 10.92
CA GLN A 114 -7.14 1.04 9.79
C GLN A 114 -6.34 2.32 10.11
N PRO A 115 -5.46 2.80 9.21
CA PRO A 115 -4.69 4.01 9.43
C PRO A 115 -5.60 5.20 9.71
N GLU A 116 -5.23 5.98 10.71
CA GLU A 116 -5.85 7.26 10.99
C GLU A 116 -4.97 8.39 10.45
N PHE A 117 -5.59 9.53 10.19
CA PHE A 117 -4.93 10.68 9.62
C PHE A 117 -5.32 11.93 10.39
N CYS A 118 -4.44 12.92 10.39
CA CYS A 118 -4.73 14.23 10.93
C CYS A 118 -4.21 15.33 10.01
N SER A 119 -4.75 16.54 10.16
CA SER A 119 -4.29 17.73 9.43
C SER A 119 -3.73 18.76 10.41
N PRO A 120 -2.66 19.51 10.09
CA PRO A 120 -2.11 20.53 10.99
C PRO A 120 -2.98 21.78 11.10
N ILE A 121 -4.07 21.87 10.32
CA ILE A 121 -5.01 22.98 10.31
C ILE A 121 -6.44 22.46 10.53
N ASP A 122 -7.32 23.36 10.96
CA ASP A 122 -8.74 23.05 11.09
C ASP A 122 -9.37 22.80 9.72
N LEU A 123 -10.14 21.71 9.60
CA LEU A 123 -10.95 21.42 8.42
C LEU A 123 -12.36 21.95 8.67
N GLN A 124 -12.74 22.98 7.92
CA GLN A 124 -14.07 23.57 7.97
C GLN A 124 -15.01 22.81 7.03
N LEU A 125 -15.99 22.10 7.60
CA LEU A 125 -16.96 21.27 6.86
C LEU A 125 -18.39 21.72 7.16
N THR A 126 -19.34 21.22 6.38
CA THR A 126 -20.77 21.52 6.60
C THR A 126 -21.29 20.85 7.87
N GLU A 127 -20.74 19.68 8.20
CA GLU A 127 -21.07 18.86 9.36
C GLU A 127 -20.39 19.35 10.65
N GLY A 128 -19.51 20.35 10.55
CA GLY A 128 -18.77 20.95 11.65
C GLY A 128 -17.28 21.13 11.34
N THR A 129 -16.50 21.49 12.36
CA THR A 129 -15.05 21.65 12.24
C THR A 129 -14.34 20.41 12.78
N ILE A 130 -13.36 19.90 12.03
CA ILE A 130 -12.35 18.95 12.53
C ILE A 130 -11.15 19.78 12.97
N GLN A 131 -10.74 19.63 14.23
CA GLN A 131 -9.68 20.47 14.80
C GLN A 131 -8.31 20.07 14.27
N ALA A 132 -7.37 21.02 14.25
CA ALA A 132 -5.98 20.74 13.96
C ALA A 132 -5.46 19.59 14.84
N MET A 133 -4.76 18.66 14.21
CA MET A 133 -4.21 17.43 14.78
C MET A 133 -5.26 16.44 15.34
N GLU A 134 -6.55 16.68 15.12
CA GLU A 134 -7.58 15.71 15.42
C GLU A 134 -7.52 14.53 14.44
N SER A 135 -7.49 13.32 15.00
CA SER A 135 -7.37 12.08 14.22
C SER A 135 -8.71 11.66 13.63
N PHE A 136 -8.72 11.29 12.36
CA PHE A 136 -9.89 10.77 11.66
C PHE A 136 -9.52 9.63 10.73
N ARG A 137 -10.50 8.79 10.38
CA ARG A 137 -10.33 7.63 9.51
C ARG A 137 -11.18 7.79 8.27
N LEU A 138 -10.66 7.37 7.12
CA LEU A 138 -11.45 7.26 5.89
C LEU A 138 -12.15 5.90 5.93
N THR A 139 -13.46 5.83 5.70
CA THR A 139 -14.22 4.57 5.86
C THR A 139 -14.72 4.02 4.54
N ALA A 140 -15.27 4.88 3.67
CA ALA A 140 -15.82 4.45 2.39
C ALA A 140 -15.59 5.49 1.29
N LEU A 141 -15.27 5.03 0.08
CA LEU A 141 -15.23 5.86 -1.12
C LEU A 141 -16.59 5.80 -1.81
N ARG A 142 -17.19 6.96 -2.09
CA ARG A 142 -18.46 7.09 -2.81
C ARG A 142 -18.29 7.98 -4.03
N THR A 143 -19.05 7.66 -5.07
CA THR A 143 -19.07 8.45 -6.31
C THR A 143 -20.52 8.71 -6.66
N GLU A 144 -20.92 9.98 -6.60
CA GLU A 144 -22.28 10.41 -6.91
C GLU A 144 -22.22 11.50 -7.97
N HIS A 145 -22.95 11.31 -9.07
CA HIS A 145 -23.05 12.29 -10.17
C HIS A 145 -21.70 12.81 -10.73
N GLY A 146 -20.63 12.00 -10.65
CA GLY A 146 -19.29 12.36 -11.10
C GLY A 146 -18.42 13.09 -10.08
N ASP A 147 -18.98 13.50 -8.93
CA ASP A 147 -18.20 14.04 -7.81
C ASP A 147 -17.89 12.89 -6.83
N SER A 148 -16.61 12.62 -6.60
CA SER A 148 -16.17 11.53 -5.72
C SER A 148 -15.77 12.07 -4.36
N HIS A 149 -16.35 11.50 -3.33
CA HIS A 149 -16.14 11.86 -1.94
C HIS A 149 -15.76 10.63 -1.12
N VAL A 150 -15.06 10.85 -0.02
CA VAL A 150 -14.77 9.82 0.97
C VAL A 150 -15.55 10.14 2.24
N GLU A 151 -16.21 9.13 2.78
CA GLU A 151 -16.73 9.18 4.13
C GLU A 151 -15.58 9.05 5.11
N CYS A 152 -15.61 9.89 6.13
CA CYS A 152 -14.66 9.88 7.22
C CYS A 152 -15.39 9.72 8.54
N GLU A 153 -14.70 9.19 9.53
CA GLU A 153 -15.14 9.14 10.91
C GLU A 153 -14.11 9.74 11.86
N VAL A 154 -14.58 10.42 12.89
CA VAL A 154 -13.79 10.91 14.03
C VAL A 154 -14.43 10.44 15.32
N MET A 155 -13.61 9.99 16.26
CA MET A 155 -14.04 9.55 17.59
C MET A 155 -13.85 10.68 18.59
N ARG A 156 -14.95 11.16 19.18
CA ARG A 156 -14.95 12.22 20.21
C ARG A 156 -15.70 11.74 21.44
N LYS A 157 -15.02 11.62 22.59
CA LYS A 157 -15.66 11.23 23.87
C LYS A 157 -16.58 10.01 23.70
N ASP A 158 -16.03 8.94 23.09
CA ASP A 158 -16.73 7.69 22.79
C ASP A 158 -17.93 7.79 21.83
N SER A 159 -18.12 8.95 21.18
CA SER A 159 -19.15 9.17 20.16
C SER A 159 -18.52 9.27 18.79
N ARG A 160 -19.03 8.47 17.84
CA ARG A 160 -18.62 8.49 16.44
C ARG A 160 -19.32 9.61 15.69
N HIS A 161 -18.55 10.48 15.07
CA HIS A 161 -19.05 11.53 14.18
C HIS A 161 -18.57 11.26 12.77
N THR A 162 -19.48 11.30 11.80
CA THR A 162 -19.18 11.06 10.39
C THR A 162 -19.25 12.35 9.61
N PHE A 163 -18.35 12.52 8.65
CA PHE A 163 -18.30 13.68 7.76
C PHE A 163 -17.78 13.25 6.38
N THR A 164 -17.90 14.13 5.40
CA THR A 164 -17.44 13.85 4.04
C THR A 164 -16.30 14.76 3.60
N LEU A 165 -15.33 14.22 2.89
CA LEU A 165 -14.28 14.99 2.21
C LEU A 165 -14.30 14.71 0.71
N LYS A 166 -14.18 15.75 -0.10
CA LYS A 166 -14.01 15.59 -1.55
C LYS A 166 -12.65 14.97 -1.85
N LEU A 167 -12.55 14.09 -2.84
CA LEU A 167 -11.24 13.58 -3.30
C LEU A 167 -10.30 14.71 -3.75
N SER A 168 -10.86 15.78 -4.32
CA SER A 168 -10.12 16.95 -4.76
C SER A 168 -9.64 17.86 -3.62
N GLN A 169 -10.02 17.59 -2.38
CA GLN A 169 -9.63 18.39 -1.21
C GLN A 169 -8.09 18.40 -1.09
N PRO A 170 -7.44 19.56 -1.28
CA PRO A 170 -6.02 19.71 -1.03
C PRO A 170 -5.79 19.90 0.48
N GLY A 171 -4.59 19.57 0.93
CA GLY A 171 -4.18 19.79 2.31
C GLY A 171 -3.01 18.90 2.68
N GLU A 172 -2.35 19.23 3.78
CA GLU A 172 -1.38 18.31 4.39
C GLU A 172 -2.13 17.38 5.34
N PHE A 173 -1.98 16.08 5.08
CA PHE A 173 -2.52 15.02 5.91
C PHE A 173 -1.40 14.08 6.32
N TYR A 174 -1.27 13.84 7.62
CA TYR A 174 -0.24 12.97 8.18
C TYR A 174 -0.89 11.70 8.68
N GLU A 175 -0.24 10.54 8.47
CA GLU A 175 -0.65 9.29 9.10
C GLU A 175 -0.36 9.40 10.60
N CYS A 176 -1.33 9.06 11.44
CA CYS A 176 -1.14 9.05 12.89
C CYS A 176 -0.32 7.84 13.32
N ASP A 177 0.40 7.98 14.44
CA ASP A 177 1.08 6.85 15.06
C ASP A 177 0.08 5.79 15.53
N ASP A 178 0.50 4.54 15.48
CA ASP A 178 -0.29 3.37 15.85
C ASP A 178 0.54 2.48 16.78
N ASP A 179 -0.02 2.18 17.94
CA ASP A 179 0.63 1.36 18.99
C ASP A 179 0.44 -0.15 18.79
N GLN A 180 -0.23 -0.57 17.72
CA GLN A 180 -0.41 -1.98 17.39
C GLN A 180 0.86 -2.63 16.83
N PHE A 181 0.90 -3.95 16.99
CA PHE A 181 1.96 -4.81 16.46
C PHE A 181 1.44 -5.66 15.31
N TYR A 182 2.23 -5.76 14.24
CA TYR A 182 1.86 -6.43 13.01
C TYR A 182 2.90 -7.47 12.61
N THR A 183 2.44 -8.57 12.05
CA THR A 183 3.27 -9.51 11.28
C THR A 183 3.64 -8.90 9.91
N LEU A 184 4.67 -9.43 9.24
CA LEU A 184 5.02 -8.99 7.89
C LEU A 184 3.88 -9.22 6.87
N LYS A 185 3.11 -10.29 7.06
CA LYS A 185 1.95 -10.61 6.22
C LYS A 185 0.86 -9.54 6.33
N GLU A 186 0.48 -9.16 7.55
CA GLU A 186 -0.49 -8.08 7.77
C GLU A 186 0.00 -6.75 7.22
N LEU A 187 1.30 -6.45 7.39
CA LEU A 187 1.87 -5.22 6.88
C LEU A 187 1.70 -5.12 5.35
N VAL A 188 2.06 -6.18 4.65
CA VAL A 188 1.98 -6.28 3.19
C VAL A 188 0.55 -6.24 2.68
N GLU A 189 -0.37 -6.92 3.35
CA GLU A 189 -1.75 -7.02 2.89
C GLU A 189 -2.47 -5.69 2.90
N TRP A 190 -2.16 -4.80 3.86
CA TRP A 190 -2.96 -3.58 4.03
C TRP A 190 -2.29 -2.38 4.74
N LYS A 191 -1.07 -2.48 5.27
CA LYS A 191 -0.37 -1.33 5.88
C LYS A 191 0.74 -0.72 5.03
N MET A 192 1.09 -1.32 3.89
CA MET A 192 2.06 -0.75 2.95
C MET A 192 1.37 0.18 1.94
N PRO A 193 1.66 1.50 1.95
CA PRO A 193 1.16 2.39 0.93
C PRO A 193 1.85 2.08 -0.41
N LYS A 194 1.09 2.11 -1.50
CA LYS A 194 1.63 1.90 -2.85
C LYS A 194 2.71 2.93 -3.13
N GLY A 195 3.83 2.47 -3.71
CA GLY A 195 4.93 3.35 -4.12
C GLY A 195 5.68 4.07 -2.99
N ARG A 196 5.33 3.83 -1.71
CA ARG A 196 6.07 4.37 -0.56
C ARG A 196 6.78 3.24 0.20
N ARG A 197 7.88 3.61 0.87
CA ARG A 197 8.61 2.73 1.78
C ARG A 197 7.94 2.81 3.15
N ARG A 198 7.85 1.69 3.87
CA ARG A 198 7.28 1.65 5.22
C ARG A 198 8.40 1.50 6.25
N THR A 199 8.46 2.41 7.23
CA THR A 199 9.38 2.26 8.37
C THR A 199 8.66 1.53 9.49
N VAL A 200 9.33 0.57 10.10
CA VAL A 200 8.82 -0.19 11.24
C VAL A 200 9.89 -0.27 12.31
N THR A 201 9.50 -0.61 13.54
CA THR A 201 10.42 -1.00 14.60
C THR A 201 10.15 -2.45 14.95
N TRP A 202 11.21 -3.26 14.97
CA TRP A 202 11.22 -4.55 15.64
C TRP A 202 11.66 -4.30 17.09
N LEU A 203 11.27 -5.14 18.05
CA LEU A 203 11.61 -4.95 19.47
C LEU A 203 13.10 -4.53 19.61
N CYS A 204 13.32 -3.26 19.99
CA CYS A 204 14.58 -2.50 20.10
C CYS A 204 15.27 -1.88 18.86
N PHE A 205 14.85 -2.06 17.60
CA PHE A 205 15.53 -1.41 16.44
C PHE A 205 14.59 -0.97 15.29
N PRO A 206 14.79 0.23 14.69
CA PRO A 206 14.08 0.66 13.48
C PRO A 206 14.61 -0.01 12.20
N MET A 207 13.70 -0.45 11.34
CA MET A 207 13.95 -1.08 10.04
C MET A 207 13.06 -0.43 8.95
N LYS A 208 13.53 -0.34 7.70
CA LYS A 208 12.72 0.13 6.58
C LYS A 208 12.39 -1.01 5.63
N LEU A 209 11.10 -1.28 5.40
CA LEU A 209 10.61 -2.33 4.53
C LEU A 209 10.28 -1.81 3.12
N VAL A 210 10.65 -2.62 2.12
CA VAL A 210 10.32 -2.45 0.71
C VAL A 210 9.69 -3.76 0.22
N SER A 211 8.53 -3.70 -0.44
CA SER A 211 7.87 -4.89 -0.96
C SER A 211 8.29 -5.17 -2.40
N LYS A 212 8.42 -6.46 -2.74
CA LYS A 212 8.50 -6.94 -4.11
C LYS A 212 7.35 -7.91 -4.38
N ALA A 213 6.50 -7.56 -5.33
CA ALA A 213 5.41 -8.42 -5.76
C ALA A 213 5.95 -9.55 -6.65
N GLN A 214 5.38 -10.75 -6.53
CA GLN A 214 5.54 -11.81 -7.52
C GLN A 214 4.15 -12.24 -8.01
N THR A 215 4.05 -12.61 -9.28
CA THR A 215 2.77 -13.02 -9.87
C THR A 215 2.60 -14.51 -9.69
N TYR A 216 1.42 -14.91 -9.22
CA TYR A 216 0.96 -16.29 -9.34
C TYR A 216 -0.16 -16.33 -10.38
N LYS A 217 -0.14 -17.39 -11.18
CA LYS A 217 -1.17 -17.67 -12.18
C LYS A 217 -2.47 -18.08 -11.51
#